data_AF-A0A659XXY7-F1
#
_entry.id   AF-A0A659XXY7-F1
#
_cell.length_a   1.000
_cell.length_b   1.000
_cell.length_c   1.000
_cell.angle_alpha   90.00
_cell.angle_beta   90.00
_cell.angle_gamma   90.00
#
_symmetry.space_group_name_H-M   'P 1'
#
loop_
_entity.id
_entity.type
_entity.pdbx_description
1 polymer ?
#
loop_
_entity_poly.entity_id
_entity_poly.type
_entity_poly.pdbx_seq_one_letter_code
_entity_poly.pdbx_strand_id
1 'polypeptide(L)'
;YQSYCGAQIFDAIGLKSDFVEKYFTGTATLIEGVGLDEIATETLSRHTDAFGNDPVLRNNLEVGGEYMFRMRGEAHMWSPDAVASLQH
;
A
#
# COMPACT_ATOMS: atom_id res chain seq x y z
N TYR A 1 13.91 6.00 -25.68
CA TYR A 1 14.22 5.15 -24.50
C TYR A 1 14.73 5.97 -23.32
N GLN A 2 15.55 7.01 -23.52
CA GLN A 2 16.00 7.88 -22.43
C GLN A 2 14.95 8.89 -21.92
N SER A 3 13.87 9.13 -22.66
CA SER A 3 12.85 10.14 -22.34
C SER A 3 11.97 9.80 -21.13
N TYR A 4 11.95 8.55 -20.66
CA TYR A 4 11.13 8.12 -19.52
C TYR A 4 11.89 8.23 -18.20
N CYS A 5 13.22 8.06 -18.23
CA CYS A 5 14.06 8.17 -17.04
C CYS A 5 14.07 9.62 -16.57
N GLY A 6 13.43 9.89 -15.42
CA GLY A 6 13.32 11.23 -14.84
C GLY A 6 12.15 12.07 -15.34
N ALA A 7 11.26 11.52 -16.17
CA ALA A 7 10.09 12.26 -16.67
C ALA A 7 9.00 12.50 -15.61
N GLN A 8 9.11 11.86 -14.44
CA GLN A 8 8.20 12.04 -13.30
C GLN A 8 6.71 11.98 -13.67
N ILE A 9 6.35 11.01 -14.52
CA ILE A 9 4.98 10.82 -15.02
C ILE A 9 4.05 10.15 -14.00
N PHE A 10 4.24 10.45 -12.72
CA PHE A 10 3.49 9.90 -11.59
C PHE A 10 3.01 11.05 -10.69
N ASP A 11 1.85 10.86 -10.08
CA ASP A 11 1.32 11.73 -9.03
C ASP A 11 1.45 11.03 -7.67
N ALA A 12 1.93 11.75 -6.66
CA ALA A 12 2.04 11.25 -5.30
C ALA A 12 0.77 11.56 -4.50
N ILE A 13 0.12 10.52 -3.99
CA ILE A 13 -1.09 10.61 -3.17
C ILE A 13 -0.79 10.03 -1.78
N GLY A 14 -1.06 10.80 -0.73
CA GLY A 14 -0.88 10.34 0.65
C GLY A 14 0.57 10.39 1.15
N LEU A 15 1.43 11.18 0.52
CA LEU A 15 2.79 11.46 0.98
C LEU A 15 2.90 12.92 1.41
N LYS A 16 3.67 13.20 2.47
CA LYS A 16 3.89 14.58 2.92
C LYS A 16 4.64 15.39 1.86
N SER A 17 4.27 16.66 1.69
CA SER A 17 4.92 17.55 0.72
C SER A 17 6.42 17.70 0.93
N ASP A 18 6.88 17.80 2.19
CA ASP A 18 8.31 17.92 2.53
C ASP A 18 9.12 16.67 2.15
N PHE A 19 8.52 15.50 2.28
CA PHE A 19 9.09 14.22 1.87
C PHE A 19 9.19 14.13 0.34
N VAL A 20 8.12 14.48 -0.39
CA VAL A 20 8.13 14.52 -1.86
C VAL A 20 9.13 15.55 -2.36
N GLU A 21 9.18 16.74 -1.77
CA GLU A 21 10.14 17.78 -2.15
C GLU A 21 11.58 17.32 -1.98
N LYS A 22 11.89 16.59 -0.90
CA LYS A 22 13.24 16.13 -0.59
C LYS A 22 13.70 14.92 -1.41
N TYR A 23 12.82 13.97 -1.69
CA TYR A 23 13.20 12.67 -2.28
C TYR A 23 12.63 12.42 -3.69
N PHE A 24 11.59 13.14 -4.09
CA PHE A 24 10.90 13.03 -5.38
C PHE A 24 10.62 14.42 -5.99
N THR A 25 11.60 15.33 -5.88
CA THR A 25 11.46 16.77 -6.22
C THR A 25 10.86 16.96 -7.61
N GLY A 26 9.71 17.64 -7.71
CA GLY A 26 9.03 17.90 -8.99
C GLY A 26 7.84 16.98 -9.26
N THR A 27 7.65 15.92 -8.48
CA THR A 27 6.42 15.12 -8.48
C THR A 27 5.28 15.91 -7.82
N ALA A 28 4.12 15.97 -8.49
CA ALA A 28 2.96 16.63 -7.94
C ALA A 28 2.38 15.82 -6.76
N THR A 29 2.00 16.52 -5.70
CA THR A 29 1.25 15.94 -4.58
C THR A 29 0.19 16.92 -4.11
N LEU A 30 -1.06 16.46 -4.04
CA LEU A 30 -2.22 17.27 -3.66
C LEU A 30 -2.82 16.85 -2.32
N ILE A 31 -2.51 15.63 -1.88
CA ILE A 31 -3.06 15.02 -0.69
C ILE A 31 -1.88 14.65 0.19
N GLU A 32 -1.74 15.39 1.29
CA GLU A 32 -0.77 15.11 2.35
C GLU A 32 -0.98 13.73 2.96
N GLY A 33 0.05 13.18 3.59
CA GLY A 33 -0.09 11.91 4.31
C GLY A 33 1.13 11.53 5.13
N VAL A 34 1.77 10.42 4.77
CA VAL A 34 2.87 9.82 5.54
C VAL A 34 4.22 10.40 5.13
N GLY A 35 5.15 10.44 6.08
CA GLY A 35 6.54 10.83 5.87
C GLY A 35 7.50 9.67 6.14
N LEU A 36 8.78 10.00 6.34
CA LEU A 36 9.83 9.00 6.46
C LEU A 36 9.67 8.10 7.69
N ASP A 37 9.25 8.65 8.83
CA ASP A 37 9.13 7.89 10.09
C ASP A 37 8.02 6.84 10.01
N GLU A 38 6.88 7.20 9.42
CA GLU A 38 5.77 6.27 9.21
C GLU A 38 6.15 5.16 8.21
N ILE A 39 6.78 5.53 7.09
CA ILE A 39 7.28 4.56 6.09
C ILE A 39 8.30 3.61 6.71
N ALA A 40 9.24 4.13 7.51
CA ALA A 40 10.25 3.32 8.17
C ALA A 40 9.62 2.33 9.17
N THR A 41 8.63 2.78 9.93
CA THR A 41 7.89 1.95 10.89
C THR A 41 7.16 0.80 10.19
N GLU A 42 6.45 1.10 9.11
CA GLU A 42 5.74 0.08 8.31
C GLU A 42 6.72 -0.91 7.67
N THR A 43 7.84 -0.41 7.13
CA THR A 43 8.89 -1.24 6.55
C THR A 43 9.48 -2.20 7.59
N LEU A 44 9.72 -1.72 8.81
CA LEU A 44 10.24 -2.55 9.90
C LEU A 44 9.21 -3.58 10.39
N SER A 45 7.92 -3.22 10.43
CA SER A 45 6.85 -4.17 10.75
C SER A 45 6.85 -5.33 9.76
N ARG A 46 6.77 -5.03 8.45
CA ARG A 46 6.79 -6.03 7.37
C ARG A 46 8.05 -6.90 7.43
N HIS A 47 9.20 -6.29 7.74
CA HIS A 47 10.44 -7.04 7.96
C HIS A 47 10.34 -7.99 9.16
N THR A 48 9.81 -7.52 10.29
CA THR A 48 9.63 -8.34 11.49
C THR A 48 8.70 -9.52 11.23
N ASP A 49 7.64 -9.32 10.46
CA ASP A 49 6.70 -10.37 10.08
C ASP A 49 7.37 -11.42 9.17
N ALA A 50 8.13 -10.96 8.17
CA ALA A 50 8.85 -11.84 7.24
C ALA A 50 9.96 -12.69 7.91
N PHE A 51 10.64 -12.14 8.92
CA PHE A 51 11.69 -12.82 9.69
C PHE A 51 11.19 -13.39 11.03
N GLY A 52 9.88 -13.34 11.26
CA GLY A 52 9.23 -13.86 12.45
C GLY A 52 9.22 -15.39 12.46
N ASN A 53 8.84 -15.95 13.62
CA ASN A 53 8.75 -17.40 13.81
C ASN A 53 7.37 -17.99 13.48
N ASP A 54 6.53 -17.27 12.73
CA ASP A 54 5.20 -17.75 12.37
C ASP A 54 5.31 -19.05 11.54
N PRO A 55 4.81 -20.19 12.06
CA PRO A 55 4.94 -21.48 11.38
C PRO A 55 4.11 -21.57 10.10
N VAL A 56 3.06 -20.77 9.93
CA VAL A 56 2.22 -20.70 8.73
C VAL A 56 2.94 -19.92 7.64
N LEU A 57 3.50 -18.75 7.99
CA LEU A 57 4.15 -17.85 7.04
C LEU A 57 5.61 -18.23 6.73
N ARG A 58 6.23 -19.12 7.52
CA ARG A 58 7.60 -19.61 7.28
C ARG A 58 7.82 -20.15 5.86
N ASN A 59 6.81 -20.80 5.29
CA ASN A 59 6.89 -21.42 3.97
C ASN A 59 5.80 -20.93 3.00
N ASN A 60 4.98 -19.96 3.39
CA ASN A 60 3.87 -19.46 2.57
C ASN A 60 3.75 -17.94 2.70
N LEU A 61 3.30 -17.30 1.62
CA LEU A 61 2.89 -15.90 1.69
C LEU A 61 1.54 -15.77 2.38
N GLU A 62 1.26 -14.57 2.90
CA GLU A 62 -0.09 -14.23 3.35
C GLU A 62 -1.11 -14.39 2.22
N VAL A 63 -2.34 -14.72 2.60
CA VAL A 63 -3.45 -14.96 1.67
C VAL A 63 -3.77 -13.70 0.84
N GLY A 64 -3.47 -12.51 1.36
CA GLY A 64 -3.74 -11.23 0.70
C GLY A 64 -5.22 -10.99 0.42
N GLY A 65 -5.50 -10.13 -0.55
CA GLY A 65 -6.86 -9.83 -0.95
C GLY A 65 -7.04 -8.54 -1.73
N GLU A 66 -5.97 -7.90 -2.23
CA GLU A 66 -6.10 -6.57 -2.84
C GLU A 66 -6.96 -6.60 -4.12
N TYR A 67 -6.82 -7.64 -4.94
CA TYR A 67 -7.52 -7.73 -6.23
C TYR A 67 -8.91 -8.34 -6.17
N MET A 68 -9.19 -9.21 -5.19
CA MET A 68 -10.46 -9.93 -5.07
C MET A 68 -10.79 -10.15 -3.59
N PHE A 69 -12.07 -9.99 -3.25
CA PHE A 69 -12.57 -10.22 -1.90
C PHE A 69 -12.18 -11.62 -1.39
N ARG A 70 -11.68 -11.65 -0.14
CA ARG A 70 -11.45 -12.88 0.64
C ARG A 70 -11.97 -12.65 2.06
N MET A 71 -12.54 -13.68 2.68
CA MET A 71 -13.11 -13.58 4.04
C MET A 71 -12.14 -13.10 5.12
N ARG A 72 -10.83 -13.28 4.92
CA ARG A 72 -9.74 -12.78 5.79
C ARG A 72 -8.74 -11.90 5.04
N GLY A 73 -9.18 -11.31 3.92
CA GLY A 73 -8.37 -10.40 3.12
C GLY A 73 -8.67 -8.93 3.45
N GLU A 74 -8.24 -8.04 2.57
CA GLU A 74 -8.55 -6.61 2.70
C GLU A 74 -10.07 -6.33 2.67
N ALA A 75 -10.46 -5.15 3.16
CA ALA A 75 -11.84 -4.70 3.08
C ALA A 75 -12.18 -4.25 1.66
N HIS A 76 -13.28 -4.75 1.11
CA HIS A 76 -13.77 -4.40 -0.22
C HIS A 76 -15.12 -3.70 -0.12
N MET A 77 -15.34 -2.68 -0.96
CA MET A 77 -16.66 -2.02 -1.07
C MET A 77 -17.74 -2.99 -1.56
N TRP A 78 -17.37 -3.95 -2.41
CA TRP A 78 -18.25 -5.04 -2.86
C TRP A 78 -17.92 -6.33 -2.10
N SER A 79 -18.62 -6.56 -0.99
CA SER A 79 -18.58 -7.82 -0.25
C SER A 79 -19.86 -8.65 -0.51
N PRO A 80 -19.83 -9.98 -0.29
CA PRO A 80 -21.02 -10.82 -0.41
C PRO A 80 -22.19 -10.32 0.45
N ASP A 81 -21.92 -9.86 1.67
CA ASP A 81 -22.94 -9.32 2.57
C ASP A 81 -23.55 -8.01 2.05
N ALA A 82 -22.72 -7.13 1.46
CA ALA A 82 -23.18 -5.89 0.86
C ALA A 82 -24.06 -6.16 -0.38
N VAL A 83 -23.65 -7.11 -1.23
CA VAL A 83 -24.43 -7.52 -2.41
C VAL A 83 -25.75 -8.17 -2.00
N ALA A 84 -25.72 -9.09 -1.02
CA ALA A 84 -26.93 -9.73 -0.51
C ALA A 84 -27.94 -8.72 0.05
N SER A 85 -27.45 -7.70 0.78
CA SER A 85 -28.29 -6.62 1.33
C SER A 85 -28.88 -5.72 0.25
N LEU A 86 -28.22 -5.54 -0.89
CA LEU A 86 -28.71 -4.74 -2.02
C LEU A 86 -29.71 -5.48 -2.92
N GLN A 87 -29.68 -6.82 -2.91
CA GLN A 87 -30.52 -7.67 -3.74
C GLN A 87 -31.88 -8.00 -3.11
N HIS A 88 -32.08 -7.65 -1.85
CA HIS A 88 -33.32 -7.84 -1.10
C HIS A 88 -34.05 -6.51 -0.90
#